data_AF-A0A2N7QDX4-F1
#
_entry.id   AF-A0A2N7QDX4-F1
#
_cell.length_a   1.000
_cell.length_b   1.000
_cell.length_c   1.000
_cell.angle_alpha   90.00
_cell.angle_beta   90.00
_cell.angle_gamma   90.00
#
_symmetry.space_group_name_H-M   'P 1'
#
loop_
_entity.id
_entity.type
_entity.pdbx_description
1 polymer ?
#
loop_
_entity_poly.entity_id
_entity_poly.type
_entity_poly.pdbx_seq_one_letter_code
_entity_poly.pdbx_strand_id
1 'polypeptide(L)'
;MVDLVIIPALLIAFAIGSNDASNALSISIGAGAIKFKRAVFLFGFLVFAGIFLSGNRVMETVGKNLMETSAQFLPISLFISAFLIILSNWKKLPLSTHQVIIGSLLGGAIALNISINFFSFFAILISWIISPFVATFISFFLYKFLEKIFSYIPFFKIESLLRYFLLISASLISYNTGAN
;
A
#
# COMPACT_ATOMS: atom_id res chain seq x y z
N MET A 1 -13.36 17.78 -19.12
CA MET A 1 -13.51 17.50 -17.66
C MET A 1 -12.78 16.24 -17.24
N VAL A 2 -12.77 15.17 -18.07
CA VAL A 2 -11.90 14.00 -17.84
C VAL A 2 -10.41 14.39 -17.79
N ASP A 3 -10.01 15.40 -18.56
CA ASP A 3 -8.63 15.89 -18.64
C ASP A 3 -8.11 16.44 -17.30
N LEU A 4 -8.99 16.95 -16.43
CA LEU A 4 -8.60 17.53 -15.15
C LEU A 4 -8.19 16.48 -14.11
N VAL A 5 -8.67 15.23 -14.25
CA VAL A 5 -8.40 14.13 -13.31
C VAL A 5 -7.06 13.46 -13.61
N ILE A 6 -6.59 13.48 -14.86
CA ILE A 6 -5.42 12.72 -15.31
C ILE A 6 -4.16 13.13 -14.54
N ILE A 7 -3.91 14.43 -14.41
CA ILE A 7 -2.70 14.92 -13.73
C ILE A 7 -2.71 14.55 -12.24
N PRO A 8 -3.78 14.83 -11.45
CA PRO A 8 -3.88 14.35 -10.07
C PRO A 8 -3.79 12.84 -9.93
N ALA A 9 -4.38 12.06 -10.86
CA ALA A 9 -4.32 10.60 -10.86
C ALA A 9 -2.88 10.07 -11.07
N LEU A 10 -2.11 10.69 -11.97
CA LEU A 10 -0.71 10.36 -12.16
C LEU A 10 0.13 10.75 -10.93
N LEU A 11 -0.14 11.92 -10.35
CA LEU A 11 0.55 12.39 -9.15
C LEU A 11 0.30 11.49 -7.94
N ILE A 12 -0.95 11.08 -7.70
CA ILE A 12 -1.26 10.17 -6.59
C ILE A 12 -0.65 8.79 -6.82
N ALA A 13 -0.66 8.27 -8.06
CA ALA A 13 -0.01 7.00 -8.38
C ALA A 13 1.51 7.05 -8.12
N PHE A 14 2.16 8.14 -8.51
CA PHE A 14 3.57 8.39 -8.19
C PHE A 14 3.80 8.48 -6.67
N ALA A 15 2.95 9.22 -5.96
CA ALA A 15 3.06 9.41 -4.53
C ALA A 15 2.94 8.08 -3.75
N ILE A 16 1.92 7.28 -4.07
CA ILE A 16 1.70 5.93 -3.53
C ILE A 16 2.92 5.05 -3.82
N GLY A 17 3.34 4.97 -5.08
CA GLY A 17 4.48 4.15 -5.47
C GLY A 17 5.77 4.51 -4.74
N SER A 18 6.02 5.81 -4.52
CA SER A 18 7.20 6.27 -3.78
C SER A 18 7.16 5.95 -2.29
N ASN A 19 5.98 5.94 -1.65
CA ASN A 19 5.81 5.58 -0.25
C ASN A 19 5.89 4.05 -0.06
N ASP A 20 5.10 3.31 -0.83
CA ASP A 20 4.91 1.88 -0.63
C ASP A 20 6.05 1.01 -1.18
N ALA A 21 6.86 1.53 -2.12
CA ALA A 21 8.10 0.86 -2.51
C ALA A 21 9.05 0.65 -1.32
N SER A 22 9.09 1.61 -0.39
CA SER A 22 9.87 1.46 0.84
C SER A 22 9.31 0.36 1.74
N ASN A 23 7.98 0.29 1.86
CA ASN A 23 7.29 -0.73 2.66
C ASN A 23 7.56 -2.15 2.14
N ALA A 24 7.61 -2.32 0.82
CA ALA A 24 7.85 -3.63 0.19
C ALA A 24 9.33 -4.04 0.13
N LEU A 25 10.23 -3.10 -0.15
CA LEU A 25 11.59 -3.45 -0.58
C LEU A 25 12.70 -3.13 0.44
N SER A 26 12.44 -2.27 1.43
CA SER A 26 13.49 -1.75 2.34
C SER A 26 14.28 -2.85 3.05
N ILE A 27 13.59 -3.86 3.57
CA ILE A 27 14.22 -4.98 4.29
C ILE A 27 15.10 -5.81 3.34
N SER A 28 14.58 -6.14 2.14
CA SER A 28 15.31 -6.95 1.15
C SER A 28 16.53 -6.22 0.57
N ILE A 29 16.44 -4.92 0.36
CA ILE A 29 17.58 -4.10 -0.09
C ILE A 29 18.59 -3.92 1.06
N GLY A 30 18.11 -3.61 2.27
CA GLY A 30 18.94 -3.41 3.46
C GLY A 30 19.71 -4.67 3.87
N ALA A 31 19.10 -5.84 3.72
CA ALA A 31 19.73 -7.14 3.95
C ALA A 31 20.67 -7.58 2.81
N GLY A 32 20.83 -6.77 1.75
CA GLY A 32 21.66 -7.13 0.60
C GLY A 32 21.09 -8.26 -0.29
N ALA A 33 19.82 -8.64 -0.09
CA ALA A 33 19.19 -9.72 -0.84
C ALA A 33 19.04 -9.39 -2.32
N ILE A 34 18.75 -8.12 -2.65
CA ILE A 34 18.58 -7.61 -4.01
C ILE A 34 19.15 -6.19 -4.14
N LYS A 35 19.75 -5.88 -5.30
CA LYS A 35 20.23 -4.53 -5.60
C LYS A 35 19.06 -3.58 -5.85
N PHE A 36 19.18 -2.34 -5.37
CA PHE A 36 18.17 -1.29 -5.49
C PHE A 36 17.51 -1.21 -6.89
N LYS A 37 18.31 -1.07 -7.96
CA LYS A 37 17.79 -0.96 -9.33
C LYS A 37 16.88 -2.14 -9.72
N ARG A 38 17.30 -3.38 -9.40
CA ARG A 38 16.52 -4.59 -9.71
C ARG A 38 15.25 -4.67 -8.88
N ALA A 39 15.32 -4.27 -7.62
CA ALA A 39 14.19 -4.25 -6.71
C ALA A 39 13.08 -3.30 -7.21
N VAL A 40 13.45 -2.10 -7.67
CA VAL A 40 12.50 -1.12 -8.23
C VAL A 40 11.78 -1.66 -9.47
N PHE A 41 12.51 -2.31 -10.40
CA PHE A 41 11.89 -2.94 -11.57
C PHE A 41 10.95 -4.08 -11.18
N LEU A 42 11.36 -4.94 -10.24
CA LEU A 42 10.53 -6.02 -9.72
C LEU A 42 9.24 -5.48 -9.08
N PHE A 43 9.36 -4.43 -8.27
CA PHE A 43 8.22 -3.78 -7.62
C PHE A 43 7.25 -3.21 -8.65
N GLY A 44 7.73 -2.44 -9.63
CA GLY A 44 6.86 -1.86 -10.67
C GLY A 44 6.10 -2.94 -11.45
N PHE A 45 6.78 -4.04 -11.82
CA PHE A 45 6.14 -5.16 -12.52
C PHE A 45 5.05 -5.83 -11.67
N LEU A 46 5.34 -6.10 -10.39
CA LEU A 46 4.40 -6.80 -9.50
C LEU A 46 3.23 -5.91 -9.07
N VAL A 47 3.46 -4.62 -8.84
CA VAL A 47 2.38 -3.64 -8.61
C VAL A 47 1.46 -3.61 -9.82
N PHE A 48 2.02 -3.52 -11.03
CA PHE A 48 1.22 -3.57 -12.25
C PHE A 48 0.41 -4.88 -12.33
N ALA A 49 1.03 -6.03 -12.06
CA ALA A 49 0.32 -7.30 -12.01
C ALA A 49 -0.81 -7.33 -10.97
N GLY A 50 -0.58 -6.75 -9.78
CA GLY A 50 -1.58 -6.64 -8.71
C GLY A 50 -2.79 -5.81 -9.12
N ILE A 51 -2.55 -4.65 -9.76
CA ILE A 51 -3.61 -3.77 -10.28
C ILE A 51 -4.49 -4.53 -11.26
N PHE A 52 -3.88 -5.19 -12.25
CA PHE A 52 -4.61 -5.89 -13.32
C PHE A 52 -5.36 -7.13 -12.83
N LEU A 53 -4.78 -7.89 -11.91
CA LEU A 53 -5.33 -9.18 -11.48
C LEU A 53 -6.30 -9.06 -10.29
N SER A 54 -6.16 -8.04 -9.44
CA SER A 54 -6.87 -7.99 -8.17
C SER A 54 -7.33 -6.59 -7.73
N GLY A 55 -6.93 -5.51 -8.41
CA GLY A 55 -7.27 -4.13 -8.03
C GLY A 55 -8.76 -3.77 -8.07
N ASN A 56 -9.59 -4.59 -8.74
CA ASN A 56 -11.02 -4.31 -8.92
C ASN A 56 -11.79 -4.16 -7.59
N ARG A 57 -11.38 -4.89 -6.53
CA ARG A 57 -12.09 -4.90 -5.24
C ARG A 57 -11.99 -3.55 -4.53
N VAL A 58 -10.81 -2.91 -4.56
CA VAL A 58 -10.63 -1.60 -3.91
C VAL A 58 -11.22 -0.49 -4.76
N MET A 59 -11.12 -0.59 -6.09
CA MET A 59 -11.82 0.33 -6.99
C MET A 59 -13.34 0.33 -6.75
N GLU A 60 -13.93 -0.82 -6.44
CA GLU A 60 -15.34 -0.92 -6.08
C GLU A 60 -15.62 -0.32 -4.69
N THR A 61 -14.81 -0.66 -3.69
CA THR A 61 -15.04 -0.23 -2.31
C THR A 61 -14.88 1.29 -2.13
N VAL A 62 -13.79 1.85 -2.62
CA VAL A 62 -13.47 3.29 -2.48
C VAL A 62 -14.11 4.11 -3.58
N GLY A 63 -14.11 3.60 -4.82
CA GLY A 63 -14.59 4.35 -5.98
C GLY A 63 -16.10 4.37 -6.15
N LYS A 64 -16.83 3.40 -5.56
CA LYS A 64 -18.30 3.30 -5.70
C LYS A 64 -19.03 3.23 -4.36
N ASN A 65 -18.59 2.38 -3.43
CA ASN A 65 -19.39 2.06 -2.25
C ASN A 65 -19.29 3.09 -1.13
N LEU A 66 -18.18 3.83 -1.04
CA LEU A 66 -17.95 4.81 0.03
C LEU A 66 -18.78 6.09 -0.14
N MET A 67 -18.85 6.64 -1.35
CA MET A 67 -19.58 7.86 -1.68
C MET A 67 -19.74 7.99 -3.21
N GLU A 68 -20.68 8.81 -3.65
CA GLU A 68 -20.75 9.22 -5.06
C GLU A 68 -19.54 10.10 -5.41
N THR A 69 -18.69 9.60 -6.32
CA THR A 69 -17.55 10.36 -6.81
C THR A 69 -17.97 11.25 -7.97
N SER A 70 -17.74 12.56 -7.84
CA SER A 70 -18.04 13.52 -8.91
C SER A 70 -16.75 14.06 -9.52
N ALA A 71 -16.80 14.34 -10.83
CA ALA A 71 -15.66 14.87 -11.57
C ALA A 71 -15.20 16.27 -11.11
N GLN A 72 -15.96 16.94 -10.24
CA GLN A 72 -15.64 18.27 -9.76
C GLN A 72 -14.67 18.26 -8.57
N PHE A 73 -14.83 17.34 -7.61
CA PHE A 73 -13.98 17.31 -6.40
C PHE A 73 -12.92 16.22 -6.42
N LEU A 74 -13.11 15.14 -7.18
CA LEU A 74 -12.15 14.05 -7.27
C LEU A 74 -10.73 14.53 -7.65
N PRO A 75 -10.53 15.41 -8.67
CA PRO A 75 -9.21 15.95 -8.98
C PRO A 75 -8.53 16.63 -7.79
N ILE A 76 -9.30 17.39 -7.01
CA ILE A 76 -8.81 18.18 -5.87
C ILE A 76 -8.43 17.24 -4.73
N SER A 77 -9.28 16.28 -4.38
CA SER A 77 -8.99 15.28 -3.34
C SER A 77 -7.75 14.46 -3.66
N LEU A 78 -7.58 14.03 -4.92
CA LEU A 78 -6.38 13.29 -5.35
C LEU A 78 -5.13 14.16 -5.31
N PHE A 79 -5.23 15.43 -5.73
CA PHE A 79 -4.10 16.36 -5.70
C PHE A 79 -3.63 16.64 -4.27
N ILE A 80 -4.56 16.93 -3.35
CA ILE A 80 -4.26 17.15 -1.93
C ILE A 80 -3.61 15.90 -1.33
N SER A 81 -4.17 14.72 -1.63
CA SER A 81 -3.61 13.45 -1.15
C SER A 81 -2.17 13.26 -1.63
N ALA A 82 -1.94 13.47 -2.93
CA ALA A 82 -0.62 13.32 -3.54
C ALA A 82 0.38 14.31 -2.92
N PHE A 83 -0.02 15.57 -2.75
CA PHE A 83 0.80 16.60 -2.13
C PHE A 83 1.21 16.22 -0.71
N LEU A 84 0.26 15.79 0.12
CA LEU A 84 0.53 15.39 1.51
C LEU A 84 1.45 14.17 1.59
N ILE A 85 1.24 13.16 0.74
CA ILE A 85 2.08 11.96 0.70
C ILE A 85 3.50 12.33 0.25
N ILE A 86 3.65 13.10 -0.84
CA ILE A 86 4.97 13.53 -1.34
C ILE A 86 5.70 14.36 -0.29
N LEU A 87 5.00 15.29 0.37
CA LEU A 87 5.58 16.10 1.44
C LEU A 87 6.04 15.24 2.62
N SER A 88 5.23 14.26 3.04
CA SER A 88 5.56 13.31 4.09
C SER A 88 6.79 12.48 3.73
N ASN A 89 6.85 11.98 2.50
CA ASN A 89 7.99 11.21 1.97
C ASN A 89 9.26 12.07 2.00
N TRP A 90 9.18 13.34 1.61
CA TRP A 90 10.32 14.26 1.64
C TRP A 90 10.80 14.56 3.06
N LYS A 91 9.86 14.64 4.01
CA LYS A 91 10.13 14.76 5.45
C LYS A 91 10.53 13.44 6.12
N LYS A 92 10.54 12.32 5.39
CA LYS A 92 10.83 10.96 5.89
C LYS A 92 9.89 10.52 7.00
N LEU A 93 8.64 11.00 6.98
CA LEU A 93 7.62 10.62 7.95
C LEU A 93 6.81 9.43 7.43
N PRO A 94 6.64 8.37 8.23
CA PRO A 94 5.75 7.28 7.86
C PRO A 94 4.30 7.78 7.89
N LEU A 95 3.60 7.59 6.79
CA LEU A 95 2.22 8.06 6.62
C LEU A 95 1.42 7.01 5.85
N SER A 96 0.16 6.81 6.24
CA SER A 96 -0.74 5.88 5.55
C SER A 96 -1.38 6.56 4.33
N THR A 97 -1.04 6.08 3.14
CA THR A 97 -1.60 6.53 1.85
C THR A 97 -3.13 6.38 1.82
N HIS A 98 -3.65 5.23 2.27
CA HIS A 98 -5.09 4.97 2.35
C HIS A 98 -5.83 5.98 3.24
N GLN A 99 -5.29 6.30 4.41
CA GLN A 99 -5.92 7.26 5.34
C GLN A 99 -5.97 8.65 4.74
N VAL A 100 -4.91 9.09 4.06
CA VAL A 100 -4.86 10.40 3.42
C VAL A 100 -5.84 10.49 2.26
N ILE A 101 -5.93 9.45 1.41
CA ILE A 101 -6.87 9.44 0.28
C ILE A 101 -8.32 9.45 0.78
N ILE A 102 -8.67 8.56 1.72
CA ILE A 102 -10.02 8.49 2.26
C ILE A 102 -10.38 9.77 3.01
N GLY A 103 -9.46 10.32 3.82
CA GLY A 103 -9.68 11.58 4.51
C GLY A 103 -9.91 12.75 3.56
N SER A 104 -9.14 12.84 2.46
CA SER A 104 -9.31 13.89 1.45
C SER A 104 -10.61 13.75 0.66
N LEU A 105 -11.07 12.52 0.41
CA LEU A 105 -12.37 12.27 -0.23
C LEU A 105 -13.53 12.63 0.70
N LEU A 106 -13.47 12.20 1.96
CA LEU A 106 -14.50 12.52 2.96
C LEU A 106 -14.59 14.03 3.23
N GLY A 107 -13.46 14.72 3.32
CA GLY A 107 -13.43 16.17 3.49
C GLY A 107 -14.10 16.90 2.31
N GLY A 108 -13.82 16.46 1.08
CA GLY A 108 -14.49 16.98 -0.12
C GLY A 108 -15.99 16.70 -0.13
N ALA A 109 -16.39 15.49 0.25
CA ALA A 109 -17.80 15.11 0.34
C ALA A 109 -18.57 15.95 1.37
N ILE A 110 -18.01 16.14 2.57
CA ILE A 110 -18.62 16.98 3.62
C ILE A 110 -18.75 18.43 3.15
N ALA A 111 -17.71 18.99 2.53
CA ALA A 111 -17.71 20.37 2.05
C ALA A 111 -18.79 20.62 0.98
N LEU A 112 -19.12 19.61 0.18
CA LEU A 112 -20.12 19.67 -0.89
C LEU A 112 -21.47 19.07 -0.52
N ASN A 113 -21.68 18.67 0.74
CA ASN A 113 -22.89 17.98 1.22
C ASN A 113 -23.23 16.70 0.43
N ILE A 114 -22.22 15.95 -0.01
CA ILE A 114 -22.36 14.66 -0.67
C ILE A 114 -22.60 13.59 0.39
N SER A 115 -23.52 12.66 0.11
CA SER A 115 -23.83 11.55 1.01
C SER A 115 -22.64 10.60 1.15
N ILE A 116 -22.36 10.20 2.39
CA ILE A 116 -21.28 9.25 2.74
C ILE A 116 -21.94 7.97 3.24
N ASN A 117 -21.48 6.83 2.71
CA ASN A 117 -21.88 5.53 3.22
C ASN A 117 -21.12 5.23 4.52
N PHE A 118 -21.73 5.56 5.65
CA PHE A 118 -21.16 5.32 6.97
C PHE A 118 -20.90 3.84 7.25
N PHE A 119 -21.70 2.92 6.70
CA PHE A 119 -21.45 1.49 6.88
C PHE A 119 -20.12 1.07 6.24
N SER A 120 -19.88 1.47 4.99
CA SER A 120 -18.60 1.23 4.31
C SER A 120 -17.44 1.95 5.00
N PHE A 121 -17.64 3.19 5.46
CA PHE A 121 -16.62 3.93 6.20
C PHE A 121 -16.21 3.23 7.50
N PHE A 122 -17.19 2.78 8.32
CA PHE A 122 -16.91 2.05 9.55
C PHE A 122 -16.24 0.70 9.28
N ALA A 123 -16.64 -0.02 8.23
CA ALA A 123 -15.98 -1.26 7.84
C ALA A 123 -14.49 -1.04 7.53
N ILE A 124 -14.15 0.06 6.85
CA ILE A 124 -12.76 0.46 6.59
C ILE A 124 -12.02 0.77 7.90
N LEU A 125 -12.60 1.58 8.79
CA LEU A 125 -11.98 1.88 10.09
C LEU A 125 -11.70 0.63 10.92
N ILE A 126 -12.66 -0.29 10.98
CA ILE A 126 -12.52 -1.57 11.67
C ILE A 126 -11.37 -2.38 11.06
N SER A 127 -11.25 -2.41 9.73
CA SER A 127 -10.16 -3.11 9.04
C SER A 127 -8.78 -2.56 9.40
N TRP A 128 -8.64 -1.24 9.56
CA TRP A 128 -7.37 -0.60 9.94
C TRP A 128 -6.96 -0.91 11.37
N ILE A 129 -7.93 -1.08 12.27
CA ILE A 129 -7.66 -1.45 13.66
C ILE A 129 -7.31 -2.94 13.73
N ILE A 130 -8.07 -3.82 13.08
CA ILE A 130 -7.90 -5.27 13.19
C ILE A 130 -6.61 -5.75 12.49
N SER A 131 -6.27 -5.19 11.33
CA SER A 131 -5.18 -5.70 10.49
C SER A 131 -3.82 -5.76 11.20
N PRO A 132 -3.36 -4.72 11.94
CA PRO A 132 -2.10 -4.79 12.69
C PRO A 132 -2.08 -5.88 13.77
N PHE A 133 -3.19 -6.10 14.48
CA PHE A 133 -3.25 -7.14 15.52
C PHE A 133 -3.17 -8.54 14.92
N VAL A 134 -3.92 -8.78 13.84
CA VAL A 134 -3.88 -10.05 13.11
C VAL A 134 -2.48 -10.28 12.50
N ALA A 135 -1.88 -9.25 11.89
CA ALA A 135 -0.53 -9.33 11.35
C ALA A 135 0.50 -9.64 12.43
N THR A 136 0.42 -8.97 13.59
CA THR A 136 1.31 -9.22 14.73
C THR A 136 1.18 -10.65 15.25
N PHE A 137 -0.06 -11.11 15.42
CA PHE A 137 -0.34 -12.47 15.87
C PHE A 137 0.27 -13.50 14.90
N ILE A 138 -0.06 -13.41 13.61
CA ILE A 138 0.46 -14.33 12.58
C ILE A 138 2.00 -14.26 12.52
N SER A 139 2.58 -13.06 12.52
CA SER A 139 4.02 -12.86 12.46
C SER A 139 4.75 -13.49 13.66
N PHE A 140 4.17 -13.39 14.86
CA PHE A 140 4.74 -14.00 16.06
C PHE A 140 4.82 -15.52 15.96
N PHE A 141 3.74 -16.19 15.53
CA PHE A 141 3.74 -17.64 15.36
C PHE A 141 4.64 -18.08 14.21
N LEU A 142 4.63 -17.35 13.09
CA LEU A 142 5.51 -17.63 11.96
C LEU A 142 6.98 -17.53 12.38
N TYR A 143 7.35 -16.49 13.14
CA TYR A 143 8.70 -16.32 13.67
C TYR A 143 9.11 -17.53 14.54
N LYS A 144 8.29 -17.90 15.53
CA LYS A 144 8.59 -19.05 16.41
C LYS A 144 8.74 -20.36 15.63
N PHE A 145 7.91 -20.56 14.61
CA PHE A 145 7.99 -21.73 13.76
C PHE A 145 9.28 -21.77 12.94
N LEU A 146 9.65 -20.65 12.30
CA LEU A 146 10.88 -20.53 11.52
C LEU A 146 12.13 -20.64 12.39
N GLU A 147 12.16 -20.01 13.57
CA GLU A 147 13.25 -20.11 14.54
C GLU A 147 13.50 -21.56 14.94
N LYS A 148 12.43 -22.31 15.24
CA LYS A 148 12.52 -23.75 15.53
C LYS A 148 13.12 -24.52 14.35
N ILE A 149 12.66 -24.30 13.13
CA ILE A 149 13.21 -24.98 11.93
C ILE A 149 14.69 -24.64 11.74
N PHE A 150 15.04 -23.36 11.83
CA PHE A 150 16.41 -22.89 11.57
C PHE A 150 17.42 -23.40 12.59
N SER A 151 16.99 -23.70 13.82
CA SER A 151 17.85 -24.32 14.83
C SER A 151 18.44 -25.69 14.42
N TYR A 152 17.83 -26.37 13.43
CA TYR A 152 18.31 -27.66 12.92
C TYR A 152 19.20 -27.52 11.66
N ILE A 153 19.43 -26.31 11.16
CA ILE A 153 20.09 -26.04 9.88
C ILE A 153 21.45 -25.36 10.13
N PRO A 154 22.52 -25.68 9.37
CA PRO A 154 23.80 -24.98 9.51
C PRO A 154 23.70 -23.52 9.10
N PHE A 155 24.43 -22.65 9.80
CA PHE A 155 24.39 -21.18 9.67
C PHE A 155 24.45 -20.67 8.22
N PHE A 156 25.40 -21.17 7.41
CA PHE A 156 25.56 -20.75 6.02
C PHE A 156 24.34 -21.06 5.12
N LYS A 157 23.58 -22.12 5.41
CA LYS A 157 22.33 -22.43 4.67
C LYS A 157 21.18 -21.53 5.12
N ILE A 158 21.15 -21.12 6.39
CA ILE A 158 20.12 -20.21 6.93
C ILE A 158 20.17 -18.88 6.20
N GLU A 159 21.37 -18.30 6.01
CA GLU A 159 21.52 -17.02 5.32
C GLU A 159 20.95 -17.06 3.89
N SER A 160 21.31 -18.09 3.12
CA SER A 160 20.77 -18.27 1.77
C SER A 160 19.26 -18.45 1.77
N LEU A 161 18.71 -19.18 2.74
CA LEU A 161 17.28 -19.45 2.84
C LEU A 161 16.49 -18.19 3.22
N LEU A 162 16.99 -17.42 4.20
CA LEU A 162 16.44 -16.12 4.59
C LEU A 162 16.40 -15.17 3.41
N ARG A 163 17.46 -15.15 2.59
CA ARG A 163 17.49 -14.34 1.37
C ARG A 163 16.33 -14.69 0.42
N TYR A 164 16.05 -15.98 0.20
CA TYR A 164 14.89 -16.38 -0.62
C TYR A 164 13.57 -15.96 0.00
N PHE A 165 13.39 -16.15 1.31
CA PHE A 165 12.16 -15.72 2.01
C PHE A 165 11.95 -14.20 1.92
N LEU A 166 13.01 -13.41 2.05
CA LEU A 166 12.94 -11.95 1.90
C LEU A 166 12.50 -11.55 0.48
N LEU A 167 13.05 -12.20 -0.55
CA LEU A 167 12.67 -11.91 -1.94
C LEU A 167 11.23 -12.33 -2.25
N ILE A 168 10.78 -13.48 -1.74
CA ILE A 168 9.39 -13.94 -1.85
C ILE A 168 8.46 -12.95 -1.15
N SER A 169 8.77 -12.58 0.09
CA SER A 169 8.01 -11.61 0.88
C SER A 169 7.91 -10.26 0.17
N ALA A 170 9.05 -9.71 -0.29
CA ALA A 170 9.08 -8.46 -1.04
C ALA A 170 8.24 -8.53 -2.32
N SER A 171 8.25 -9.67 -3.01
CA SER A 171 7.43 -9.87 -4.20
C SER A 171 5.93 -9.90 -3.86
N LEU A 172 5.54 -10.61 -2.81
CA LEU A 172 4.15 -10.68 -2.35
C LEU A 172 3.64 -9.32 -1.89
N ILE A 173 4.45 -8.56 -1.13
CA ILE A 173 4.07 -7.21 -0.68
C ILE A 173 3.96 -6.28 -1.89
N SER A 174 4.90 -6.33 -2.85
CA SER A 174 4.83 -5.52 -4.08
C SER A 174 3.57 -5.80 -4.89
N TYR A 175 3.19 -7.07 -5.04
CA TYR A 175 1.94 -7.45 -5.69
C TYR A 175 0.73 -6.90 -4.93
N ASN A 176 0.72 -7.06 -3.60
CA ASN A 176 -0.38 -6.62 -2.76
C ASN A 176 -0.56 -5.10 -2.78
N THR A 177 0.53 -4.33 -2.87
CA THR A 177 0.50 -2.87 -3.07
C THR A 177 -0.27 -2.45 -4.32
N GLY A 178 -0.26 -3.26 -5.39
CA GLY A 178 -1.07 -2.99 -6.57
C GLY A 178 -2.51 -3.50 -6.47
N ALA A 179 -2.72 -4.59 -5.73
CA ALA A 179 -4.02 -5.23 -5.56
C ALA A 179 -4.94 -4.49 -4.57
N ASN A 180 -4.37 -3.68 -3.68
CA ASN A 180 -5.03 -2.97 -2.60
C ASN A 180 -4.92 -1.45 -2.77
#